data_AF-G9NYT8-F1
#
_entry.id   AF-G9NYT8-F1
#
_cell.length_a   1.000
_cell.length_b   1.000
_cell.length_c   1.000
_cell.angle_alpha   90.00
_cell.angle_beta   90.00
_cell.angle_gamma   90.00
#
_symmetry.space_group_name_H-M   'P 1'
#
loop_
_entity.id
_entity.type
_entity.pdbx_description
1 polymer ?
#
loop_
_entity_poly.entity_id
_entity_poly.type
_entity_poly.pdbx_seq_one_letter_code
_entity_poly.pdbx_strand_id
1 'polypeptide(L)'
;MSSSSTATSGTDNPRLIIDFAPASAAENLSEVSAVTKLANDVFIEAEVGIWNTGFVRTNDAEVADLIRKGQLAVAYLASPSSPSDGAQTLQKGQLVGCVCVKRLSESTCTLSMLTLDTKHQGLGLGREIFKFVEDHCLSLGCSTLALDILVPTSYAHPLKTRMQAWYIRLGFEQVRLADFAKEYPSLAPLLAGPAVYRVFEKRLG
;
A
#
# COMPACT_ATOMS: atom_id res chain seq x y z
N MET A 1 48.12 25.94 2.65
CA MET A 1 47.50 25.53 1.37
C MET A 1 47.04 24.08 1.57
N SER A 2 46.10 23.77 2.47
CA SER A 2 44.67 24.16 2.48
C SER A 2 44.03 23.94 1.12
N SER A 3 43.40 22.76 0.95
CA SER A 3 41.96 22.64 0.71
C SER A 3 41.58 21.16 0.59
N SER A 4 41.14 20.56 1.70
CA SER A 4 40.32 19.36 1.66
C SER A 4 38.86 19.81 1.60
N SER A 5 38.26 19.68 0.43
CA SER A 5 36.82 19.92 0.24
C SER A 5 36.04 18.78 0.90
N THR A 6 35.40 19.08 2.02
CA THR A 6 34.39 18.20 2.62
C THR A 6 33.11 18.36 1.79
N ALA A 7 32.79 17.37 0.97
CA ALA A 7 31.48 17.29 0.32
C ALA A 7 30.43 16.96 1.38
N THR A 8 29.53 17.91 1.61
CA THR A 8 28.34 17.73 2.45
C THR A 8 27.41 16.74 1.74
N SER A 9 27.36 15.50 2.22
CA SER A 9 26.36 14.52 1.78
C SER A 9 24.99 14.93 2.33
N GLY A 10 24.21 15.67 1.55
CA GLY A 10 22.79 15.82 1.81
C GLY A 10 22.17 14.43 1.80
N THR A 11 21.51 14.05 2.90
CA THR A 11 20.79 12.79 2.99
C THR A 11 19.53 12.94 2.14
N ASP A 12 19.64 12.73 0.83
CA ASP A 12 18.47 12.65 -0.04
C ASP A 12 17.67 11.44 0.43
N ASN A 13 16.53 11.72 1.05
CA ASN A 13 15.59 10.67 1.44
C ASN A 13 15.15 9.94 0.18
N PRO A 14 15.04 8.60 0.19
CA PRO A 14 14.58 7.87 -0.98
C PRO A 14 13.22 8.41 -1.44
N ARG A 15 13.02 8.44 -2.75
CA ARG A 15 11.77 8.88 -3.38
C ARG A 15 11.11 7.72 -4.09
N LEU A 16 9.78 7.76 -4.19
CA LEU A 16 9.04 6.79 -4.97
C LEU A 16 8.65 7.33 -6.35
N ILE A 17 8.71 6.45 -7.34
CA ILE A 17 7.92 6.56 -8.57
C ILE A 17 6.72 5.64 -8.37
N ILE A 18 5.52 6.21 -8.40
CA ILE A 18 4.27 5.50 -8.19
C ILE A 18 3.38 5.73 -9.40
N ASP A 19 2.88 4.66 -9.99
CA ASP A 19 1.89 4.74 -11.06
C ASP A 19 0.96 3.53 -11.08
N PHE A 20 -0.18 3.71 -11.74
CA PHE A 20 -1.02 2.60 -12.16
C PHE A 20 -0.39 2.01 -13.42
N ALA A 21 0.05 0.75 -13.33
CA ALA A 21 0.64 0.07 -14.47
C ALA A 21 -0.37 -0.04 -15.62
N PRO A 22 0.07 0.06 -16.90
CA PRO A 22 -0.82 -0.14 -18.02
C PRO A 22 -1.41 -1.56 -18.00
N ALA A 23 -2.61 -1.75 -18.55
CA ALA A 23 -3.28 -3.05 -18.53
C ALA A 23 -2.44 -4.18 -19.15
N SER A 24 -1.55 -3.87 -20.11
CA SER A 24 -0.61 -4.82 -20.70
C SER A 24 0.40 -5.40 -19.72
N ALA A 25 0.70 -4.71 -18.61
CA ALA A 25 1.58 -5.22 -17.57
C ALA A 25 0.98 -6.44 -16.85
N ALA A 26 -0.34 -6.65 -16.93
CA ALA A 26 -0.98 -7.85 -16.40
C ALA A 26 -0.53 -9.15 -17.09
N GLU A 27 0.06 -9.06 -18.29
CA GLU A 27 0.63 -10.20 -19.02
C GLU A 27 2.12 -10.44 -18.67
N ASN A 28 2.76 -9.52 -17.95
CA ASN A 28 4.14 -9.69 -17.50
C ASN A 28 4.16 -10.54 -16.22
N LEU A 29 4.25 -11.87 -16.40
CA LEU A 29 4.23 -12.83 -15.30
C LEU A 29 5.30 -12.57 -14.24
N SER A 30 6.47 -12.05 -14.63
CA SER A 30 7.55 -11.77 -13.67
C SER A 30 7.22 -10.61 -12.73
N GLU A 31 6.58 -9.57 -13.26
CA GLU A 31 6.18 -8.38 -12.51
C GLU A 31 4.97 -8.66 -11.64
N VAL A 32 3.96 -9.35 -12.19
CA VAL A 32 2.80 -9.83 -11.42
C VAL A 32 3.25 -10.68 -10.24
N SER A 33 4.13 -11.66 -10.47
CA SER A 33 4.63 -12.54 -9.41
C SER A 33 5.45 -11.78 -8.36
N ALA A 34 6.24 -10.79 -8.78
CA ALA A 34 7.00 -9.95 -7.85
C ALA A 34 6.09 -9.13 -6.93
N VAL A 35 5.01 -8.53 -7.47
CA VAL A 35 4.03 -7.78 -6.67
C VAL A 35 3.24 -8.71 -5.74
N THR A 36 2.80 -9.87 -6.22
CA THR A 36 2.13 -10.89 -5.40
C THR A 36 3.00 -11.30 -4.22
N LYS A 37 4.27 -11.63 -4.50
CA LYS A 37 5.22 -12.06 -3.47
C LYS A 37 5.42 -10.96 -2.43
N LEU A 38 5.67 -9.73 -2.87
CA LEU A 38 5.85 -8.59 -1.96
C LEU A 38 4.63 -8.37 -1.06
N ALA A 39 3.41 -8.38 -1.63
CA ALA A 39 2.19 -8.22 -0.87
C ALA A 39 2.00 -9.34 0.18
N ASN A 40 2.21 -10.59 -0.23
CA ASN A 40 2.08 -11.72 0.68
C ASN A 40 3.15 -11.70 1.79
N ASP A 41 4.41 -11.44 1.47
CA ASP A 41 5.51 -11.37 2.46
C ASP A 41 5.20 -10.33 3.53
N VAL A 42 4.80 -9.11 3.13
CA VAL A 42 4.51 -8.03 4.06
C VAL A 42 3.27 -8.32 4.90
N PHE A 43 2.20 -8.89 4.33
CA PHE A 43 1.00 -9.23 5.09
C PHE A 43 1.21 -10.39 6.06
N ILE A 44 1.98 -11.41 5.69
CA ILE A 44 2.33 -12.51 6.59
C ILE A 44 3.02 -11.98 7.84
N GLU A 45 3.99 -11.08 7.68
CA GLU A 45 4.68 -10.45 8.83
C GLU A 45 3.76 -9.49 9.61
N ALA A 46 2.97 -8.68 8.90
CA ALA A 46 2.12 -7.66 9.50
C ALA A 46 0.93 -8.21 10.30
N GLU A 47 0.49 -9.43 9.99
CA GLU A 47 -0.73 -10.03 10.54
C GLU A 47 -0.46 -11.34 11.29
N VAL A 48 0.78 -11.52 11.78
CA VAL A 48 1.17 -12.64 12.65
C VAL A 48 0.19 -12.76 13.83
N GLY A 49 -0.41 -13.95 13.97
CA GLY A 49 -1.36 -14.24 15.04
C GLY A 49 -2.80 -13.80 14.78
N ILE A 50 -3.09 -13.16 13.64
CA ILE A 50 -4.46 -12.89 13.18
C ILE A 50 -5.00 -14.08 12.39
N TRP A 51 -4.15 -14.66 11.54
CA TRP A 51 -4.50 -15.80 10.67
C TRP A 51 -3.85 -17.10 11.13
N ASN A 52 -4.54 -18.21 10.88
CA ASN A 52 -4.00 -19.56 10.96
C ASN A 52 -3.14 -19.89 9.72
N THR A 53 -2.58 -21.10 9.70
CA THR A 53 -1.80 -21.60 8.57
C THR A 53 -2.65 -21.66 7.28
N GLY A 54 -2.05 -21.27 6.16
CA GLY A 54 -2.66 -21.36 4.83
C GLY A 54 -3.33 -20.08 4.31
N PHE A 55 -3.42 -19.01 5.11
CA PHE A 55 -3.85 -17.72 4.59
C PHE A 55 -2.81 -17.14 3.63
N VAL A 56 -3.28 -16.71 2.46
CA VAL A 56 -2.53 -15.90 1.49
C VAL A 56 -3.33 -14.63 1.23
N ARG A 57 -2.66 -13.47 1.18
CA ARG A 57 -3.33 -12.18 1.03
C ARG A 57 -3.89 -12.00 -0.37
N THR A 58 -3.16 -12.49 -1.37
CA THR A 58 -3.47 -12.37 -2.78
C THR A 58 -2.74 -13.47 -3.57
N ASN A 59 -3.05 -13.58 -4.86
CA ASN A 59 -2.38 -14.46 -5.82
C ASN A 59 -2.14 -13.74 -7.15
N ASP A 60 -1.35 -14.34 -8.03
CA ASP A 60 -0.98 -13.76 -9.33
C ASP A 60 -2.19 -13.42 -10.20
N ALA A 61 -3.24 -14.25 -10.19
CA ALA A 61 -4.45 -13.99 -10.98
C ALA A 61 -5.21 -12.77 -10.46
N GLU A 62 -5.32 -12.61 -9.14
CA GLU A 62 -5.92 -11.43 -8.51
C GLU A 62 -5.10 -10.16 -8.80
N VAL A 63 -3.77 -10.23 -8.66
CA VAL A 63 -2.87 -9.09 -8.97
C VAL A 63 -2.98 -8.69 -10.44
N ALA A 64 -2.94 -9.65 -11.36
CA ALA A 64 -3.10 -9.39 -12.79
C ALA A 64 -4.46 -8.76 -13.11
N ASP A 65 -5.54 -9.22 -12.48
CA ASP A 65 -6.88 -8.64 -12.65
C ASP A 65 -6.96 -7.19 -12.12
N LEU A 66 -6.37 -6.91 -10.96
CA LEU A 66 -6.30 -5.55 -10.41
C LEU A 66 -5.51 -4.61 -11.33
N ILE A 67 -4.39 -5.06 -11.91
CA ILE A 67 -3.62 -4.29 -12.90
C ILE A 67 -4.46 -4.05 -14.15
N ARG A 68 -5.09 -5.09 -14.69
CA ARG A 68 -5.90 -5.00 -15.92
C ARG A 68 -7.09 -4.04 -15.77
N LYS A 69 -7.63 -3.92 -14.55
CA LYS A 69 -8.68 -2.96 -14.18
C LYS A 69 -8.17 -1.55 -13.84
N GLY A 70 -6.86 -1.32 -13.84
CA GLY A 70 -6.28 -0.03 -13.42
C GLY A 70 -6.51 0.28 -11.94
N GLN A 71 -6.64 -0.76 -11.10
CA GLN A 71 -6.94 -0.64 -9.68
C GLN A 71 -5.73 -0.86 -8.77
N LEU A 72 -4.57 -1.20 -9.32
CA LEU A 72 -3.34 -1.41 -8.57
C LEU A 72 -2.28 -0.40 -9.00
N ALA A 73 -1.87 0.45 -8.06
CA ALA A 73 -0.70 1.29 -8.21
C ALA A 73 0.53 0.58 -7.61
N VAL A 74 1.66 0.72 -8.27
CA VAL A 74 2.92 0.05 -7.91
C VAL A 74 3.98 1.12 -7.63
N ALA A 75 4.74 0.92 -6.55
CA ALA A 75 5.74 1.86 -6.08
C ALA A 75 7.15 1.29 -6.26
N TYR A 76 8.01 2.07 -6.94
CA TYR A 76 9.41 1.76 -7.18
C TYR A 76 10.29 2.83 -6.55
N LEU A 77 11.48 2.46 -6.08
CA LEU A 77 12.50 3.45 -5.75
C LEU A 77 12.88 4.23 -7.00
N ALA A 78 12.90 5.56 -6.90
CA ALA A 78 13.42 6.41 -7.95
C ALA A 78 14.94 6.19 -8.06
N SER A 79 15.41 5.87 -9.26
CA SER A 79 16.84 5.75 -9.57
C SER A 79 17.22 6.78 -10.62
N PRO A 80 18.44 7.33 -10.60
CA PRO A 80 18.92 8.19 -11.68
C PRO A 80 18.89 7.42 -13.01
N SER A 81 18.43 8.07 -14.08
CA SER A 81 18.62 7.56 -15.43
C SER A 81 20.10 7.57 -15.80
N SER A 82 20.49 6.68 -16.71
CA SER A 82 21.86 6.66 -17.22
C SER A 82 22.20 8.02 -17.87
N PRO A 83 23.44 8.55 -17.73
CA PRO A 83 23.87 9.79 -18.37
C PRO A 83 23.75 9.79 -19.90
N SER A 84 23.58 8.63 -20.51
CA SER A 84 23.40 8.44 -21.95
C SER A 84 22.12 9.04 -22.53
N ASP A 85 21.11 9.34 -21.70
CA ASP A 85 19.78 9.76 -22.19
C ASP A 85 19.62 11.29 -22.31
N GLY A 86 20.71 12.05 -22.23
CA GLY A 86 20.74 13.50 -22.53
C GLY A 86 20.00 14.40 -21.53
N ALA A 87 19.16 13.84 -20.65
CA ALA A 87 18.54 14.49 -19.51
C ALA A 87 18.58 13.54 -18.29
N GLN A 88 18.98 14.06 -17.12
CA GLN A 88 18.80 13.33 -15.86
C GLN A 88 17.30 13.25 -15.58
N THR A 89 16.72 12.10 -15.87
CA THR A 89 15.35 11.75 -15.50
C THR A 89 15.39 10.70 -14.40
N LEU A 90 14.34 10.59 -13.60
CA LEU A 90 14.21 9.49 -12.65
C LEU A 90 13.57 8.31 -13.36
N GLN A 91 14.16 7.13 -13.22
CA GLN A 91 13.64 5.87 -13.72
C GLN A 91 13.19 4.94 -12.58
N LYS A 92 12.29 4.02 -12.89
CA LYS A 92 11.84 2.99 -11.96
C LYS A 92 13.00 2.05 -11.63
N GLY A 93 13.41 2.05 -10.37
CA GLY A 93 14.37 1.10 -9.82
C GLY A 93 13.67 -0.11 -9.21
N GLN A 94 14.06 -0.45 -7.98
CA GLN A 94 13.52 -1.59 -7.25
C GLN A 94 12.02 -1.41 -6.91
N LEU A 95 11.21 -2.44 -7.16
CA LEU A 95 9.85 -2.56 -6.63
C LEU A 95 9.88 -2.62 -5.10
N VAL A 96 9.16 -1.71 -4.44
CA VAL A 96 9.15 -1.63 -2.97
C VAL A 96 7.75 -1.53 -2.37
N GLY A 97 6.70 -1.35 -3.17
CA GLY A 97 5.34 -1.28 -2.63
C GLY A 97 4.25 -1.39 -3.67
N CYS A 98 3.02 -1.52 -3.19
CA CYS A 98 1.82 -1.41 -4.01
C CYS A 98 0.65 -0.91 -3.16
N VAL A 99 -0.39 -0.42 -3.82
CA VAL A 99 -1.65 -0.05 -3.19
C VAL A 99 -2.78 -0.28 -4.16
N CYS A 100 -3.87 -0.89 -3.69
CA CYS A 100 -5.07 -1.07 -4.47
C CYS A 100 -6.06 0.05 -4.16
N VAL A 101 -6.55 0.71 -5.21
CA VAL A 101 -7.55 1.78 -5.12
C VAL A 101 -8.76 1.40 -5.97
N LYS A 102 -9.95 1.43 -5.36
CA LYS A 102 -11.21 1.11 -6.05
C LYS A 102 -12.22 2.22 -5.81
N ARG A 103 -12.96 2.61 -6.84
CA ARG A 103 -14.11 3.48 -6.66
C ARG A 103 -15.26 2.68 -6.05
N LEU A 104 -15.74 3.10 -4.88
CA LEU A 104 -16.85 2.47 -4.16
C LEU A 104 -18.19 3.13 -4.51
N SER A 105 -18.18 4.44 -4.74
CA SER A 105 -19.36 5.22 -5.13
C SER A 105 -18.96 6.43 -5.97
N GLU A 106 -19.93 7.27 -6.34
CA GLU A 106 -19.64 8.53 -7.05
C GLU A 106 -18.69 9.44 -6.28
N SER A 107 -18.73 9.43 -4.94
CA SER A 107 -17.94 10.33 -4.09
C SER A 107 -16.80 9.65 -3.32
N THR A 108 -16.71 8.33 -3.35
CA THR A 108 -15.84 7.57 -2.43
C THR A 108 -14.96 6.56 -3.16
N CYS A 109 -13.67 6.59 -2.86
CA CYS A 109 -12.73 5.51 -3.17
C CYS A 109 -12.37 4.73 -1.91
N THR A 110 -12.01 3.46 -2.07
CA THR A 110 -11.41 2.63 -1.02
C THR A 110 -9.95 2.34 -1.34
N LEU A 111 -9.13 2.32 -0.30
CA LEU A 111 -7.74 1.87 -0.31
C LEU A 111 -7.65 0.51 0.38
N SER A 112 -6.97 -0.43 -0.27
CA SER A 112 -6.65 -1.75 0.28
C SER A 112 -5.27 -2.19 -0.19
N MET A 113 -4.76 -3.32 0.33
CA MET A 113 -3.47 -3.90 -0.07
C MET A 113 -2.32 -2.87 -0.06
N LEU A 114 -2.32 -1.96 0.91
CA LEU A 114 -1.24 -1.01 1.09
C LEU A 114 -0.01 -1.75 1.61
N THR A 115 0.98 -1.91 0.75
CA THR A 115 2.20 -2.65 1.00
C THR A 115 3.40 -1.74 0.80
N LEU A 116 4.34 -1.80 1.74
CA LEU A 116 5.68 -1.24 1.60
C LEU A 116 6.67 -2.23 2.22
N ASP A 117 7.69 -2.61 1.46
CA ASP A 117 8.79 -3.46 1.91
C ASP A 117 9.31 -2.95 3.27
N THR A 118 9.39 -3.86 4.24
CA THR A 118 9.74 -3.54 5.64
C THR A 118 11.08 -2.83 5.76
N LYS A 119 12.02 -3.07 4.82
CA LYS A 119 13.32 -2.37 4.75
C LYS A 119 13.20 -0.88 4.44
N HIS A 120 12.07 -0.45 3.88
CA HIS A 120 11.82 0.92 3.46
C HIS A 120 10.75 1.63 4.32
N GLN A 121 10.28 0.98 5.38
CA GLN A 121 9.34 1.57 6.34
C GLN A 121 10.03 2.56 7.28
N GLY A 122 9.27 3.50 7.84
CA GLY A 122 9.80 4.54 8.73
C GLY A 122 10.52 5.70 8.02
N LEU A 123 10.75 5.60 6.71
CA LEU A 123 11.43 6.62 5.90
C LEU A 123 10.49 7.70 5.35
N GLY A 124 9.20 7.66 5.72
CA GLY A 124 8.18 8.59 5.23
C GLY A 124 7.52 8.18 3.91
N LEU A 125 7.99 7.13 3.24
CA LEU A 125 7.49 6.66 1.94
C LEU A 125 6.00 6.26 1.95
N GLY A 126 5.49 5.75 3.08
CA GLY A 126 4.06 5.48 3.21
C GLY A 126 3.19 6.73 3.07
N ARG A 127 3.70 7.92 3.45
CA ARG A 127 3.00 9.19 3.22
C ARG A 127 3.02 9.59 1.75
N GLU A 128 4.10 9.28 1.02
CA GLU A 128 4.16 9.52 -0.43
C GLU A 128 3.11 8.68 -1.17
N ILE A 129 2.95 7.39 -0.79
CA ILE A 129 1.89 6.53 -1.33
C ILE A 129 0.50 7.09 -1.01
N PHE A 130 0.25 7.54 0.23
CA PHE A 130 -1.04 8.15 0.58
C PHE A 130 -1.34 9.39 -0.23
N LYS A 131 -0.35 10.29 -0.38
CA LYS A 131 -0.52 11.48 -1.20
C LYS A 131 -0.89 11.13 -2.64
N PHE A 132 -0.20 10.17 -3.24
CA PHE A 132 -0.51 9.69 -4.58
C PHE A 132 -1.97 9.17 -4.68
N VAL A 133 -2.42 8.40 -3.69
CA VAL A 133 -3.80 7.87 -3.68
C VAL A 133 -4.82 8.99 -3.51
N GLU A 134 -4.58 9.95 -2.61
CA GLU A 134 -5.47 11.10 -2.38
C GLU A 134 -5.61 11.94 -3.66
N ASP A 135 -4.49 12.27 -4.31
CA ASP A 135 -4.46 13.02 -5.56
C ASP A 135 -5.22 12.26 -6.68
N HIS A 136 -5.04 10.92 -6.76
CA HIS A 136 -5.79 10.08 -7.70
C HIS A 136 -7.29 10.08 -7.41
N CYS A 137 -7.72 9.95 -6.16
CA CYS A 137 -9.13 9.98 -5.79
C CYS A 137 -9.78 11.33 -6.15
N LEU A 138 -9.09 12.44 -5.89
CA LEU A 138 -9.55 13.77 -6.29
C LEU A 138 -9.69 13.89 -7.81
N SER A 139 -8.73 13.34 -8.58
CA SER A 139 -8.82 13.31 -10.05
C SER A 139 -10.03 12.54 -10.60
N LEU A 140 -10.56 11.59 -9.83
CA LEU A 140 -11.78 10.84 -10.16
C LEU A 140 -13.06 11.57 -9.73
N GLY A 141 -12.93 12.78 -9.16
CA GLY A 141 -14.03 13.56 -8.58
C GLY A 141 -14.52 13.04 -7.24
N CYS A 142 -13.77 12.14 -6.58
CA CYS A 142 -14.13 11.62 -5.26
C CYS A 142 -13.66 12.58 -4.17
N SER A 143 -14.51 12.76 -3.15
CA SER A 143 -14.25 13.63 -1.99
C SER A 143 -13.93 12.85 -0.71
N THR A 144 -13.95 11.52 -0.77
CA THR A 144 -13.76 10.66 0.39
C THR A 144 -12.85 9.48 0.04
N LEU A 145 -11.88 9.22 0.91
CA LEU A 145 -11.06 8.01 0.88
C LEU A 145 -11.40 7.16 2.10
N ALA A 146 -11.74 5.90 1.85
CA ALA A 146 -12.05 4.91 2.88
C ALA A 146 -10.98 3.80 2.94
N LEU A 147 -10.81 3.20 4.11
CA LEU A 147 -10.01 1.98 4.28
C LEU A 147 -10.56 1.16 5.44
N ASP A 148 -10.18 -0.11 5.49
CA ASP A 148 -10.49 -1.00 6.60
C ASP A 148 -9.24 -1.64 7.18
N ILE A 149 -9.32 -1.96 8.48
CA ILE A 149 -8.26 -2.67 9.21
C ILE A 149 -8.89 -3.87 9.90
N LEU A 150 -8.42 -5.07 9.57
CA LEU A 150 -8.74 -6.27 10.31
C LEU A 150 -8.04 -6.24 11.67
N VAL A 151 -8.81 -6.37 12.74
CA VAL A 151 -8.28 -6.37 14.10
C VAL A 151 -8.84 -7.54 14.92
N PRO A 152 -7.99 -8.30 15.63
CA PRO A 152 -8.46 -9.29 16.60
C PRO A 152 -9.16 -8.58 17.76
N THR A 153 -10.19 -9.20 18.32
CA THR A 153 -10.93 -8.63 19.47
C THR A 153 -10.48 -9.19 20.81
N SER A 154 -9.74 -10.31 20.81
CA SER A 154 -9.25 -10.98 22.02
C SER A 154 -7.95 -10.38 22.58
N TYR A 155 -7.22 -9.57 21.79
CA TYR A 155 -6.00 -8.91 22.22
C TYR A 155 -5.70 -7.66 21.37
N ALA A 156 -4.85 -6.76 21.88
CA ALA A 156 -4.39 -5.61 21.12
C ALA A 156 -3.17 -5.98 20.25
N HIS A 157 -3.38 -6.12 18.94
CA HIS A 157 -2.28 -6.42 18.01
C HIS A 157 -1.35 -5.19 17.84
N PRO A 158 -0.06 -5.26 18.22
CA PRO A 158 0.81 -4.07 18.30
C PRO A 158 0.94 -3.29 16.99
N LEU A 159 1.01 -3.97 15.84
CA LEU A 159 1.05 -3.30 14.55
C LEU A 159 -0.28 -2.59 14.22
N LYS A 160 -1.43 -3.23 14.48
CA LYS A 160 -2.74 -2.67 14.14
C LYS A 160 -3.04 -1.45 15.01
N THR A 161 -2.63 -1.48 16.28
CA THR A 161 -2.70 -0.31 17.18
C THR A 161 -1.86 0.86 16.63
N ARG A 162 -0.62 0.61 16.18
CA ARG A 162 0.24 1.63 15.56
C ARG A 162 -0.34 2.17 14.25
N MET A 163 -0.84 1.29 13.38
CA MET A 163 -1.49 1.66 12.12
C MET A 163 -2.72 2.53 12.36
N GLN A 164 -3.61 2.14 13.27
CA GLN A 164 -4.79 2.93 13.61
C GLN A 164 -4.41 4.33 14.10
N ALA A 165 -3.45 4.42 15.03
CA ALA A 165 -2.98 5.72 15.53
C ALA A 165 -2.35 6.56 14.40
N TRP A 166 -1.72 5.93 13.41
CA TRP A 166 -1.17 6.61 12.25
C TRP A 166 -2.25 7.13 11.31
N TYR A 167 -3.28 6.34 10.99
CA TYR A 167 -4.41 6.79 10.17
C TYR A 167 -5.16 7.96 10.81
N ILE A 168 -5.38 7.92 12.13
CA ILE A 168 -5.99 9.04 12.86
C ILE A 168 -5.16 10.32 12.69
N ARG A 169 -3.82 10.24 12.78
CA ARG A 169 -2.93 11.39 12.51
C ARG A 169 -2.96 11.87 11.06
N LEU A 170 -3.33 11.02 10.11
CA LEU A 170 -3.51 11.38 8.70
C LEU A 170 -4.87 12.03 8.41
N GLY A 171 -5.74 12.15 9.42
CA GLY A 171 -7.08 12.75 9.30
C GLY A 171 -8.19 11.75 9.00
N PHE A 172 -7.93 10.45 9.18
CA PHE A 172 -8.98 9.44 9.10
C PHE A 172 -9.76 9.33 10.41
N GLU A 173 -11.07 9.16 10.29
CA GLU A 173 -11.98 8.91 11.39
C GLU A 173 -12.59 7.51 11.26
N GLN A 174 -12.70 6.80 12.38
CA GLN A 174 -13.37 5.50 12.37
C GLN A 174 -14.89 5.72 12.29
N VAL A 175 -15.51 5.27 11.21
CA VAL A 175 -16.95 5.48 10.96
C VAL A 175 -17.80 4.24 11.21
N ARG A 176 -17.20 3.04 11.17
CA ARG A 176 -17.93 1.79 11.29
C ARG A 176 -17.07 0.67 11.85
N LEU A 177 -17.70 -0.21 12.63
CA LEU A 177 -17.18 -1.52 13.00
C LEU A 177 -17.99 -2.58 12.27
N ALA A 178 -17.32 -3.53 11.61
CA ALA A 178 -17.96 -4.56 10.81
C ALA A 178 -17.58 -5.97 11.28
N ASP A 179 -18.53 -6.89 11.18
CA ASP A 179 -18.30 -8.30 11.43
C ASP A 179 -17.58 -8.94 10.23
N PHE A 180 -16.34 -9.37 10.45
CA PHE A 180 -15.53 -10.01 9.43
C PHE A 180 -16.18 -11.27 8.88
N ALA A 181 -16.76 -12.11 9.74
CA ALA A 181 -17.30 -13.40 9.34
C ALA A 181 -18.56 -13.26 8.48
N LYS A 182 -19.29 -12.16 8.64
CA LYS A 182 -20.45 -11.82 7.81
C LYS A 182 -20.05 -11.33 6.42
N GLU A 183 -19.00 -10.53 6.32
CA GLU A 183 -18.54 -9.96 5.04
C GLU A 183 -17.67 -10.94 4.24
N TYR A 184 -16.89 -11.80 4.92
CA TYR A 184 -15.95 -12.74 4.31
C TYR A 184 -16.09 -14.16 4.90
N PRO A 185 -17.24 -14.83 4.68
CA PRO A 185 -17.54 -16.13 5.30
C PRO A 185 -16.56 -17.24 4.88
N SER A 186 -15.96 -17.15 3.69
CA SER A 186 -14.95 -18.12 3.22
C SER A 186 -13.58 -17.95 3.87
N LEU A 187 -13.26 -16.73 4.33
CA LEU A 187 -11.99 -16.44 5.00
C LEU A 187 -12.09 -16.58 6.53
N ALA A 188 -13.28 -16.47 7.09
CA ALA A 188 -13.50 -16.55 8.54
C ALA A 188 -12.93 -17.82 9.20
N PRO A 189 -13.02 -19.02 8.59
CA PRO A 189 -12.41 -20.23 9.15
C PRO A 189 -10.88 -20.18 9.24
N LEU A 190 -10.23 -19.28 8.51
CA LEU A 190 -8.78 -19.09 8.52
C LEU A 190 -8.31 -18.17 9.66
N LEU A 191 -9.22 -17.51 10.39
CA LEU A 191 -8.83 -16.65 11.51
C LEU A 191 -8.37 -17.47 12.72
N ALA A 192 -7.32 -17.01 13.39
CA ALA A 192 -6.83 -17.59 14.64
C ALA A 192 -7.77 -17.35 15.83
N GLY A 193 -8.70 -16.39 15.69
CA GLY A 193 -9.70 -16.06 16.69
C GLY A 193 -10.65 -14.98 16.21
N PRO A 194 -11.56 -14.50 17.06
CA PRO A 194 -12.53 -13.47 16.69
C PRO A 194 -11.83 -12.18 16.24
N ALA A 195 -12.29 -11.65 15.11
CA ALA A 195 -11.77 -10.42 14.51
C ALA A 195 -12.90 -9.60 13.87
N VAL A 196 -12.66 -8.29 13.76
CA VAL A 196 -13.60 -7.31 13.19
C VAL A 196 -12.86 -6.39 12.23
N TYR A 197 -13.59 -5.80 11.28
CA TYR A 197 -13.07 -4.69 10.49
C TYR A 197 -13.40 -3.36 11.15
N ARG A 198 -12.37 -2.54 11.37
CA ARG A 198 -12.55 -1.12 11.67
C ARG A 198 -12.44 -0.35 10.38
N VAL A 199 -13.51 0.34 10.01
CA VAL A 199 -13.62 1.11 8.78
C VAL A 199 -13.38 2.57 9.10
N PHE A 200 -12.49 3.18 8.33
CA PHE A 200 -12.05 4.54 8.46
C PHE A 200 -12.35 5.32 7.19
N GLU A 201 -12.72 6.58 7.34
CA GLU A 201 -12.91 7.51 6.24
C GLU A 201 -12.14 8.81 6.48
N LYS A 202 -11.66 9.41 5.40
CA LYS A 202 -11.06 10.74 5.37
C LYS A 202 -11.74 11.56 4.28
N ARG A 203 -12.18 12.76 4.63
CA ARG A 203 -12.61 13.75 3.64
C ARG A 203 -11.37 14.31 2.92
N LEU A 204 -11.42 14.31 1.60
CA LEU A 204 -10.43 14.90 0.72
C LEU A 204 -10.86 16.33 0.43
N GLY A 205 -9.93 17.27 0.52
CA GLY A 205 -10.16 18.71 0.39
C GLY A 205 -9.27 19.34 -0.66
#